data_AF-R6UV96-F1
#
_entry.id   AF-R6UV96-F1
#
_cell.length_a   1.000
_cell.length_b   1.000
_cell.length_c   1.000
_cell.angle_alpha   90.00
_cell.angle_beta   90.00
_cell.angle_gamma   90.00
#
_symmetry.space_group_name_H-M   'P 1'
#
loop_
_entity.id
_entity.type
_entity.pdbx_description
1 polymer ?
#
loop_
_entity_poly.entity_id
_entity_poly.type
_entity_poly.pdbx_seq_one_letter_code
_entity_poly.pdbx_strand_id
1 'polypeptide(L)'
;MNEKRQQAAGFLREYAILCRSEDVINEQMCVIDRAVQSTSDGDAPDDRFNDQIGQREELRLRLAVVKMRREMISGMVDRLPPRQRIVIGRFFITGGSGHAADDIMEWLAIEKSQVYRIKDAALDSIYRMMTDGSAGAAMVE
;
A
#
# COMPACT_ATOMS: atom_id res chain seq x y z
N MET A 1 0.25 24.03 1.56
CA MET A 1 0.57 22.72 2.16
C MET A 1 2.09 22.65 2.29
N ASN A 2 2.64 22.32 3.45
CA ASN A 2 4.10 22.35 3.69
C ASN A 2 4.77 21.10 3.09
N GLU A 3 6.02 21.22 2.62
CA GLU A 3 6.80 20.19 1.92
C GLU A 3 6.87 18.86 2.68
N LYS A 4 7.05 18.91 4.00
CA LYS A 4 7.04 17.73 4.89
C LYS A 4 5.75 16.90 4.75
N ARG A 5 4.61 17.60 4.76
CA ARG A 5 3.29 16.96 4.62
C ARG A 5 3.06 16.43 3.21
N GLN A 6 3.66 17.06 2.21
CA GLN A 6 3.62 16.58 0.84
C GLN A 6 4.42 15.29 0.66
N GLN A 7 5.58 15.17 1.31
CA GLN A 7 6.35 13.93 1.34
C GLN A 7 5.59 12.80 2.04
N ALA A 8 5.01 13.05 3.22
CA ALA A 8 4.18 12.06 3.92
C ALA A 8 2.94 11.65 3.11
N ALA A 9 2.30 12.60 2.43
CA ALA A 9 1.19 12.30 1.52
C ALA A 9 1.65 11.46 0.31
N GLY A 10 2.84 11.72 -0.24
CA GLY A 10 3.44 10.91 -1.30
C GLY A 10 3.68 9.47 -0.86
N PHE A 11 4.24 9.29 0.34
CA PHE A 11 4.48 7.98 0.95
C PHE A 11 3.18 7.18 1.15
N LEU A 12 2.12 7.84 1.61
CA LEU A 12 0.79 7.21 1.76
C LEU A 12 0.13 6.88 0.42
N ARG A 13 0.34 7.70 -0.62
CA ARG A 13 -0.16 7.38 -1.97
C ARG A 13 0.59 6.19 -2.55
N GLU A 14 1.89 6.09 -2.32
CA GLU A 14 2.68 4.92 -2.69
C GLU A 14 2.12 3.65 -2.03
N TYR A 15 1.81 3.70 -0.74
CA TYR A 15 1.15 2.59 -0.06
C TYR A 15 -0.15 2.13 -0.75
N ALA A 16 -1.02 3.07 -1.13
CA ALA A 16 -2.24 2.75 -1.84
C ALA A 16 -2.00 2.17 -3.26
N ILE A 17 -0.89 2.53 -3.90
CA ILE A 17 -0.46 1.92 -5.16
C ILE A 17 0.08 0.51 -4.93
N LEU A 18 0.84 0.29 -3.85
CA LEU A 18 1.38 -1.01 -3.49
C LEU A 18 0.28 -2.01 -3.15
N CYS A 19 -0.75 -1.61 -2.39
CA CYS A 19 -1.93 -2.44 -2.12
C CYS A 19 -2.58 -2.90 -3.43
N ARG A 20 -2.87 -1.95 -4.34
CA ARG A 20 -3.46 -2.28 -5.66
C ARG A 20 -2.53 -3.14 -6.52
N SER A 21 -1.23 -2.90 -6.46
CA SER A 21 -0.24 -3.67 -7.22
C SER A 21 -0.17 -5.11 -6.73
N GLU A 22 -0.27 -5.33 -5.42
CA GLU A 22 -0.34 -6.66 -4.83
C GLU A 22 -1.58 -7.42 -5.29
N ASP A 23 -2.76 -6.78 -5.28
CA ASP A 23 -3.99 -7.39 -5.78
C ASP A 23 -3.86 -7.81 -7.24
N VAL A 24 -3.31 -6.94 -8.10
CA VAL A 24 -3.08 -7.23 -9.52
C VAL A 24 -2.08 -8.37 -9.72
N ILE A 25 -0.97 -8.40 -8.97
CA ILE A 25 0.03 -9.47 -9.08
C ILE A 25 -0.57 -10.81 -8.64
N ASN A 26 -1.36 -10.82 -7.56
CA ASN A 26 -2.06 -12.04 -7.11
C ASN A 26 -3.06 -12.54 -8.16
N GLU A 27 -3.79 -11.64 -8.83
CA GLU A 27 -4.70 -11.99 -9.92
C GLU A 27 -3.94 -12.61 -11.11
N GLN A 28 -2.84 -11.97 -11.54
CA GLN A 28 -1.98 -12.49 -12.60
C GLN A 28 -1.41 -13.87 -12.27
N MET A 29 -0.95 -14.07 -11.03
CA MET A 29 -0.49 -15.38 -10.56
C MET A 29 -1.60 -16.42 -10.63
N CYS A 30 -2.83 -16.09 -10.21
CA CYS A 30 -3.97 -17.01 -10.28
C CYS A 30 -4.28 -17.43 -11.72
N VAL A 31 -4.18 -16.51 -12.68
CA VAL A 31 -4.36 -16.81 -14.11
C VAL A 31 -3.29 -17.78 -14.61
N ILE A 32 -2.02 -17.56 -14.25
CA ILE A 32 -0.92 -18.44 -14.65
C ILE A 32 -1.03 -19.82 -14.01
N ASP A 33 -1.34 -19.91 -12.71
CA ASP A 33 -1.52 -21.21 -12.03
C ASP A 33 -2.63 -22.05 -12.69
N ARG A 34 -3.74 -21.42 -13.12
CA ARG A 34 -4.79 -22.11 -13.89
C ARG A 34 -4.30 -22.59 -15.26
N ALA A 35 -3.51 -21.78 -15.96
CA ALA A 35 -2.98 -22.14 -17.28
C ALA A 35 -1.98 -23.32 -17.19
N VAL A 36 -1.09 -23.30 -16.19
CA VAL A 36 -0.11 -24.36 -15.90
C VAL A 36 -0.82 -25.67 -15.51
N GLN A 37 -1.88 -25.59 -14.70
CA GLN A 37 -2.68 -26.78 -14.33
C GLN A 37 -3.39 -27.38 -15.55
N SER A 38 -3.91 -26.55 -16.45
CA SER A 38 -4.66 -27.01 -17.64
C SER A 38 -3.77 -27.64 -18.72
N THR A 39 -2.48 -27.31 -18.75
CA THR A 39 -1.50 -27.88 -19.69
C THR A 39 -0.93 -29.22 -19.21
N SER A 40 -1.08 -29.54 -17.91
CA SER A 40 -0.57 -30.79 -17.32
C SER A 40 -1.39 -32.03 -17.67
N ASP A 41 -2.56 -31.89 -18.30
CA ASP A 41 -3.52 -32.98 -18.56
C ASP A 41 -3.33 -33.72 -19.91
N GLY A 42 -2.23 -33.51 -20.65
CA GLY A 42 -1.92 -34.46 -21.74
C GLY A 42 -1.02 -34.04 -22.90
N ASP A 43 -0.36 -32.88 -22.88
CA ASP A 43 0.54 -32.49 -23.98
C ASP A 43 1.98 -32.29 -23.49
N ALA A 44 2.96 -32.53 -24.36
CA ALA A 44 4.37 -32.39 -24.01
C ALA A 44 4.67 -30.92 -23.61
N PRO A 45 5.62 -30.67 -22.70
CA PRO A 45 5.97 -29.31 -22.31
C PRO A 45 6.49 -28.53 -23.52
N ASP A 46 5.65 -27.65 -24.06
CA ASP A 46 5.95 -26.69 -25.13
C ASP A 46 6.65 -25.45 -24.55
N ASP A 47 7.34 -24.66 -25.39
CA ASP A 47 8.03 -23.41 -24.97
C ASP A 47 7.10 -22.47 -24.17
N ARG A 48 5.80 -22.46 -24.51
CA ARG A 48 4.78 -21.69 -23.80
C ARG A 48 4.64 -22.06 -22.32
N PHE A 49 4.87 -23.32 -21.96
CA PHE A 49 4.81 -23.79 -20.57
C PHE A 49 6.02 -23.27 -19.77
N ASN A 50 7.21 -23.29 -20.38
CA ASN A 50 8.43 -22.74 -19.78
C ASN A 50 8.32 -21.21 -19.60
N ASP A 51 7.75 -20.50 -20.57
CA ASP A 51 7.48 -19.06 -20.47
C ASP A 51 6.54 -18.75 -19.29
N GLN A 52 5.48 -19.55 -19.10
CA GLN A 52 4.55 -19.39 -17.97
C GLN A 52 5.22 -19.64 -16.62
N ILE A 53 6.12 -20.61 -16.52
CA ILE A 53 6.91 -20.85 -15.30
C ILE A 53 7.83 -19.66 -15.02
N GLY A 54 8.51 -19.13 -16.04
CA GLY A 54 9.37 -17.96 -15.92
C GLY A 54 8.60 -16.72 -15.45
N GLN A 55 7.45 -16.44 -16.08
CA GLN A 55 6.57 -15.33 -15.69
C GLN A 55 6.05 -15.48 -14.25
N ARG A 56 5.71 -16.71 -13.82
CA ARG A 56 5.28 -16.97 -12.44
C ARG A 56 6.38 -16.61 -11.44
N GLU A 57 7.62 -16.97 -11.73
CA GLU A 57 8.74 -16.68 -10.83
C GLU A 57 9.05 -15.17 -10.77
N GLU A 58 9.00 -14.49 -11.91
CA GLU A 58 9.11 -13.03 -11.96
C GLU A 58 8.03 -12.35 -11.11
N LEU A 59 6.78 -12.77 -11.25
CA LEU A 59 5.67 -12.24 -10.45
C LEU A 59 5.84 -12.51 -8.95
N ARG A 60 6.40 -13.66 -8.56
CA ARG A 60 6.70 -13.96 -7.15
C ARG A 60 7.76 -13.02 -6.58
N LEU A 61 8.85 -12.80 -7.31
CA LEU A 61 9.89 -11.85 -6.89
C LEU A 61 9.32 -10.43 -6.76
N ARG A 62 8.52 -10.01 -7.74
CA ARG A 62 7.83 -8.71 -7.71
C ARG A 62 6.87 -8.61 -6.52
N LEU A 63 6.08 -9.66 -6.25
CA LEU A 63 5.17 -9.72 -5.12
C LEU A 63 5.91 -9.59 -3.78
N ALA A 64 7.06 -10.25 -3.64
CA ALA A 64 7.87 -10.18 -2.44
C ALA A 64 8.35 -8.75 -2.15
N VAL A 65 8.85 -8.05 -3.18
CA VAL A 65 9.27 -6.64 -3.07
C VAL A 65 8.09 -5.74 -2.70
N VAL A 66 6.93 -5.92 -3.35
CA VAL A 66 5.73 -5.14 -3.07
C VAL A 66 5.25 -5.37 -1.63
N LYS A 67 5.19 -6.62 -1.18
CA LYS A 67 4.78 -6.96 0.19
C LYS A 67 5.72 -6.37 1.22
N MET A 68 7.04 -6.54 1.06
CA MET A 68 8.03 -5.98 1.97
C MET A 68 7.87 -4.46 2.12
N ARG A 69 7.73 -3.74 0.98
CA ARG A 69 7.55 -2.29 0.99
C ARG A 69 6.20 -1.88 1.58
N ARG A 70 5.12 -2.61 1.28
CA ARG A 70 3.80 -2.39 1.86
C ARG A 70 3.82 -2.57 3.38
N GLU A 71 4.42 -3.65 3.88
CA GLU A 71 4.51 -3.96 5.31
C GLU A 71 5.28 -2.89 6.08
N MET A 72 6.38 -2.38 5.50
CA MET A 72 7.13 -1.26 6.08
C MET A 72 6.24 -0.03 6.29
N ILE A 73 5.44 0.34 5.28
CA ILE A 73 4.55 1.50 5.38
C ILE A 73 3.36 1.21 6.30
N SER A 74 2.78 0.00 6.22
CA SER A 74 1.68 -0.43 7.10
C SER A 74 2.09 -0.34 8.56
N GLY A 75 3.29 -0.78 8.91
CA GLY A 75 3.81 -0.69 10.28
C GLY A 75 3.87 0.75 10.81
N MET A 76 4.10 1.75 9.95
CA MET A 76 4.04 3.16 10.35
C MET A 76 2.60 3.64 10.52
N VAL A 77 1.69 3.24 9.64
CA VAL A 77 0.26 3.57 9.74
C VAL A 77 -0.37 2.95 10.99
N ASP A 78 0.04 1.73 11.35
CA ASP A 78 -0.41 1.01 12.54
C ASP A 78 0.07 1.62 13.86
N ARG A 79 1.12 2.45 13.83
CA ARG A 79 1.58 3.22 15.00
C ARG A 79 0.77 4.49 15.24
N LEU A 80 -0.04 4.91 14.26
CA LEU A 80 -0.89 6.08 14.43
C LEU A 80 -2.02 5.80 15.45
N PRO A 81 -2.42 6.82 16.23
CA PRO A 81 -3.64 6.78 17.03
C PRO A 81 -4.84 6.33 16.19
N PRO A 82 -5.79 5.57 16.75
CA PRO A 82 -6.92 5.02 16.00
C PRO A 82 -7.67 6.07 15.17
N ARG A 83 -7.95 7.24 15.76
CA ARG A 83 -8.60 8.36 15.08
C ARG A 83 -7.82 8.88 13.87
N GLN A 84 -6.50 8.98 13.98
CA GLN A 84 -5.64 9.44 12.88
C GLN A 84 -5.59 8.40 11.76
N ARG A 85 -5.54 7.11 12.12
CA ARG A 85 -5.54 5.99 11.18
C ARG A 85 -6.80 5.96 10.32
N ILE A 86 -7.96 6.16 10.94
CA ILE A 86 -9.25 6.25 10.22
C ILE A 86 -9.21 7.38 9.19
N VAL A 87 -8.81 8.58 9.63
CA VAL A 87 -8.76 9.77 8.76
C VAL A 87 -7.78 9.56 7.60
N ILE A 88 -6.54 9.15 7.86
CA ILE A 88 -5.55 8.89 6.81
C ILE A 88 -5.98 7.76 5.89
N GLY A 89 -6.54 6.68 6.45
CA GLY A 89 -7.07 5.56 5.70
C GLY A 89 -8.09 6.01 4.67
N ARG A 90 -9.08 6.81 5.09
CA ARG A 90 -10.14 7.29 4.19
C ARG A 90 -9.63 8.27 3.14
N PHE A 91 -8.70 9.16 3.51
CA PHE A 91 -8.15 10.17 2.59
C PHE A 91 -7.18 9.61 1.55
N PHE A 92 -6.38 8.60 1.90
CA PHE A 92 -5.25 8.18 1.05
C PHE A 92 -5.30 6.71 0.63
N ILE A 93 -5.92 5.82 1.41
CA ILE A 93 -5.84 4.36 1.22
C ILE A 93 -7.11 3.81 0.57
N THR A 94 -8.26 4.04 1.19
CA THR A 94 -9.56 3.51 0.70
C THR A 94 -10.17 4.35 -0.41
N GLY A 95 -9.56 5.48 -0.77
CA GLY A 95 -9.91 6.23 -1.98
C GLY A 95 -11.39 6.60 -2.06
N GLY A 96 -11.95 7.16 -0.99
CA GLY A 96 -13.37 7.51 -0.92
C GLY A 96 -13.66 8.94 -1.35
N SER A 97 -13.56 9.24 -2.65
CA SER A 97 -14.16 10.43 -3.30
C SER A 97 -13.75 11.82 -2.79
N GLY A 98 -14.16 12.88 -3.50
CA GLY A 98 -14.02 14.28 -3.06
C GLY A 98 -14.76 14.61 -1.75
N HIS A 99 -15.36 13.62 -1.09
CA HIS A 99 -16.18 13.74 0.12
C HIS A 99 -15.62 12.98 1.33
N ALA A 100 -14.35 12.54 1.29
CA ALA A 100 -13.72 11.85 2.43
C ALA A 100 -13.85 12.63 3.75
N ALA A 101 -13.80 13.97 3.70
CA ALA A 101 -14.02 14.80 4.89
C ALA A 101 -15.46 14.68 5.40
N ASP A 102 -16.44 14.70 4.50
CA ASP A 102 -17.86 14.64 4.80
C ASP A 102 -18.27 13.26 5.36
N ASP A 103 -17.77 12.17 4.77
CA ASP A 103 -17.93 10.82 5.32
C ASP A 103 -17.40 10.71 6.76
N ILE A 104 -16.23 11.30 7.03
CA ILE A 104 -15.62 11.26 8.36
C ILE A 104 -16.41 12.13 9.35
N MET A 105 -16.93 13.29 8.90
CA MET A 105 -17.77 14.13 9.74
C MET A 105 -19.00 13.36 10.21
N GLU A 106 -19.68 12.66 9.30
CA GLU A 106 -20.85 11.82 9.61
C GLU A 106 -20.46 10.69 10.57
N TRP A 107 -19.35 10.00 10.30
CA TRP A 107 -18.96 8.82 11.06
C TRP A 107 -18.40 9.13 12.46
N LEU A 108 -17.66 10.24 12.61
CA LEU A 108 -17.04 10.64 13.87
C LEU A 108 -17.82 11.72 14.62
N ALA A 109 -18.90 12.25 14.03
CA ALA A 109 -19.68 13.36 14.56
C ALA A 109 -18.81 14.59 14.94
N ILE A 110 -17.87 14.95 14.06
CA ILE A 110 -16.96 16.09 14.25
C ILE A 110 -17.07 17.08 13.10
N GLU A 111 -16.66 18.32 13.35
CA GLU A 111 -16.61 19.36 12.31
C GLU A 111 -15.54 19.08 11.25
N LYS A 112 -15.79 19.57 10.03
CA LYS A 112 -14.85 19.49 8.89
C LYS A 112 -13.47 20.03 9.24
N SER A 113 -13.42 21.14 9.98
CA SER A 113 -12.20 21.77 10.46
C SER A 113 -11.35 20.81 11.31
N GLN A 114 -11.99 20.02 12.18
CA GLN A 114 -11.35 19.03 13.03
C GLN A 114 -10.84 17.84 12.22
N VAL A 115 -11.59 17.38 11.21
CA VAL A 115 -11.11 16.33 10.29
C VAL A 115 -9.78 16.73 9.64
N TYR A 116 -9.68 17.96 9.11
CA TYR A 116 -8.44 18.44 8.51
C TYR A 116 -7.30 18.62 9.52
N ARG A 117 -7.59 19.03 10.76
CA ARG A 117 -6.59 19.10 11.83
C ARG A 117 -6.04 17.72 12.19
N ILE A 118 -6.91 16.72 12.30
CA ILE A 118 -6.51 15.32 12.57
C ILE A 118 -5.67 14.79 11.40
N LYS A 119 -6.07 15.07 10.16
CA LYS A 119 -5.31 14.72 8.95
C LYS A 119 -3.90 15.33 8.99
N ASP A 120 -3.80 16.62 9.27
CA ASP A 120 -2.51 17.32 9.31
C ASP A 120 -1.61 16.80 10.44
N ALA A 121 -2.17 16.51 11.62
CA ALA A 121 -1.43 15.91 12.73
C ALA A 121 -0.93 14.48 12.42
N ALA A 122 -1.73 13.71 11.69
CA ALA A 122 -1.35 12.37 11.24
C ALA A 122 -0.22 12.42 10.21
N LEU A 123 -0.27 13.37 9.25
CA LEU A 123 0.81 13.57 8.28
C LEU A 123 2.12 14.00 8.95
N ASP A 124 2.05 14.84 9.98
CA ASP A 124 3.23 15.24 10.77
C ASP A 124 3.83 14.05 11.53
N SER A 125 2.98 13.22 12.12
CA SER A 125 3.41 12.01 12.83
C SER A 125 4.07 10.99 11.89
N ILE A 126 3.51 10.78 10.69
CA ILE A 126 4.12 9.93 9.66
C ILE A 126 5.46 10.51 9.22
N TYR A 127 5.52 11.80 8.94
CA TYR A 127 6.77 12.44 8.55
C TYR A 127 7.86 12.25 9.60
N ARG A 128 7.53 12.45 10.88
CA ARG A 128 8.46 12.22 11.97
C ARG A 128 8.93 10.76 12.01
N MET A 129 8.01 9.80 11.86
CA MET A 129 8.38 8.37 11.82
C MET A 129 9.28 8.01 10.64
N MET A 130 9.08 8.63 9.46
CA MET A 130 9.96 8.45 8.31
C MET A 130 11.36 9.00 8.59
N THR A 131 11.47 10.17 9.21
CA THR A 131 12.78 10.79 9.51
C THR A 131 13.51 10.12 10.67
N ASP A 132 12.81 9.71 11.73
CA ASP A 132 13.38 8.96 12.85
C ASP A 132 13.78 7.54 12.44
N GLY A 133 12.99 6.88 11.58
CA GLY A 133 13.35 5.58 11.00
C GLY A 133 14.57 5.66 10.09
N SER A 134 14.72 6.76 9.34
CA SER A 134 15.89 7.00 8.50
C SER A 134 17.16 7.30 9.31
N ALA A 135 17.04 7.86 10.51
CA ALA A 135 18.18 8.07 11.41
C ALA A 135 18.70 6.77 12.05
N GLY A 136 17.82 5.79 12.28
CA GLY A 136 18.20 4.46 12.77
C GLY A 136 18.82 3.54 11.71
N ALA A 137 18.48 3.72 10.43
CA ALA A 137 19.04 2.93 9.33
C ALA A 137 20.45 3.38 8.92
N ALA A 138 20.84 4.63 9.23
CA ALA A 138 22.16 5.19 8.90
C ALA A 138 23.25 4.89 9.95
N MET A 139 22.95 4.14 11.02
CA MET A 139 23.92 3.73 12.05
C MET A 139 24.38 2.26 11.92
N VAL A 140 24.09 1.62 10.79
CA VAL A 140 24.61 0.28 10.46
C VAL A 140 25.37 0.37 9.13
N GLU A 141 26.52 1.04 9.17
CA GLU A 141 27.64 0.80 8.25
C GLU A 141 28.89 0.48 9.08
#